data_AF-A0A369RVB8-F1
#
_entry.id   AF-A0A369RVB8-F1
#
_cell.length_a   1.000
_cell.length_b   1.000
_cell.length_c   1.000
_cell.angle_alpha   90.00
_cell.angle_beta   90.00
_cell.angle_gamma   90.00
#
_symmetry.space_group_name_H-M   'P 1'
#
loop_
_entity.id
_entity.type
_entity.pdbx_description
1 polymer ?
#
loop_
_entity_poly.entity_id
_entity_poly.type
_entity_poly.pdbx_seq_one_letter_code
_entity_poly.pdbx_strand_id
1 'polypeptide(L)'
;MGESQSDDKQVKTCCCFPRKSSSSAQTSQPSIASNILLTSSRSNPGNNERAVMQSIIENCMSNSNGWSGKLSTSYKIVSNKQPYVFKKWKDEAMCKYLGDNLNVINDLKRLRHGNIRVVYDYYPDPGGLLLEFLNLSLDELLKDNKLPECGTRLSILSDIANGLRYIHDYELVHNNLKCTNVLINENGTAKLADGCIQVNCSKNIQLAQSSKVDKIGYFCEEALRGMIDYSNDIYSFGAICLVVVSGKAIYDSNRKPTQLKDYLLNTSYKNWKYLKDKGIKWKKNINYLNIYRPRKVLLTLSAACLAENAKERPQIELVFTECKQVLDKWKQKSSQD
;
A
#
# COMPACT_ATOMS: atom_id res chain seq x y z
N MET A 1 0.56 -8.68 54.64
CA MET A 1 0.73 -7.31 54.12
C MET A 1 0.81 -7.44 52.61
N GLY A 2 -0.24 -6.96 51.95
CA GLY A 2 -0.44 -7.11 50.53
C GLY A 2 0.22 -6.01 49.71
N GLU A 3 0.17 -6.22 48.40
CA GLU A 3 -0.16 -5.31 47.29
C GLU A 3 0.48 -5.93 46.03
N SER A 4 -0.27 -6.69 45.24
CA SER A 4 -1.03 -6.21 44.06
C SER A 4 -0.19 -5.37 43.10
N GLN A 5 0.08 -5.91 41.90
CA GLN A 5 -0.26 -5.23 40.65
C GLN A 5 -0.16 -6.21 39.48
N SER A 6 -1.34 -6.71 39.11
CA SER A 6 -1.70 -7.08 37.76
C SER A 6 -1.57 -5.86 36.85
N ASP A 7 -0.79 -5.95 35.78
CA ASP A 7 -0.92 -5.06 34.64
C ASP A 7 -1.10 -5.88 33.36
N ASP A 8 -2.37 -6.15 33.08
CA ASP A 8 -2.89 -6.53 31.78
C ASP A 8 -2.51 -5.45 30.76
N LYS A 9 -1.46 -5.69 29.97
CA LYS A 9 -1.18 -4.89 28.78
C LYS A 9 -2.18 -5.26 27.68
N GLN A 10 -3.36 -4.62 27.74
CA GLN A 10 -4.34 -4.58 26.67
C GLN A 10 -3.69 -4.19 25.34
N VAL A 11 -3.51 -5.17 24.45
CA VAL A 11 -3.16 -4.96 23.05
C VAL A 11 -4.39 -4.39 22.34
N LYS A 12 -4.37 -3.08 22.04
CA LYS A 12 -5.46 -2.40 21.33
C LYS A 12 -4.99 -1.91 19.97
N THR A 13 -5.49 -2.53 18.91
CA THR A 13 -5.31 -2.09 17.50
C THR A 13 -6.58 -1.41 16.97
N CYS A 14 -6.49 -0.31 16.22
CA CYS A 14 -7.67 0.41 15.69
C CYS A 14 -7.34 1.27 14.46
N CYS A 15 -8.13 1.12 13.40
CA CYS A 15 -8.16 2.02 12.23
C CYS A 15 -9.32 3.02 12.40
N CYS A 16 -9.08 4.14 13.06
CA CYS A 16 -10.04 5.08 13.71
C CYS A 16 -10.60 6.37 13.03
N PHE A 17 -11.48 6.38 11.98
CA PHE A 17 -12.24 7.55 11.36
C PHE A 17 -12.76 8.72 12.25
N PRO A 18 -12.45 10.06 12.10
CA PRO A 18 -13.41 11.11 12.49
C PRO A 18 -14.34 11.51 11.32
N ARG A 19 -15.54 11.97 11.71
CA ARG A 19 -16.54 12.56 10.81
C ARG A 19 -16.12 13.96 10.33
N LYS A 20 -16.39 14.29 9.07
CA LYS A 20 -16.59 15.70 8.67
C LYS A 20 -17.93 16.18 9.23
N SER A 21 -17.89 17.12 10.16
CA SER A 21 -19.06 17.89 10.59
C SER A 21 -19.43 18.88 9.49
N SER A 22 -20.65 18.79 9.00
CA SER A 22 -21.31 19.84 8.21
C SER A 22 -21.30 21.16 8.98
N SER A 23 -20.65 22.18 8.45
CA SER A 23 -20.93 23.56 8.82
C SER A 23 -21.50 24.30 7.61
N SER A 24 -22.60 24.98 7.91
CA SER A 24 -23.40 25.83 7.04
C SER A 24 -22.61 27.03 6.53
N ALA A 25 -22.68 27.27 5.23
CA ALA A 25 -22.54 28.61 4.67
C ALA A 25 -23.55 28.78 3.54
N GLN A 26 -24.51 29.67 3.76
CA GLN A 26 -25.41 30.21 2.76
C GLN A 26 -24.59 30.94 1.68
N THR A 27 -24.99 30.84 0.41
CA THR A 27 -25.17 32.01 -0.48
C THR A 27 -25.73 31.60 -1.85
N SER A 28 -26.87 32.21 -2.19
CA SER A 28 -27.39 32.61 -3.51
C SER A 28 -27.23 31.71 -4.75
N GLN A 29 -28.38 31.29 -5.29
CA GLN A 29 -28.57 30.95 -6.71
C GLN A 29 -28.22 32.14 -7.64
N PRO A 30 -28.05 31.88 -8.95
CA PRO A 30 -29.20 32.08 -9.84
C PRO A 30 -29.49 30.91 -10.80
N SER A 31 -30.77 30.93 -11.19
CA SER A 31 -31.55 30.08 -12.07
C SER A 31 -31.19 30.15 -13.57
N ILE A 32 -31.53 29.10 -14.34
CA ILE A 32 -32.60 29.10 -15.39
C ILE A 32 -32.53 27.79 -16.21
N ALA A 33 -33.68 27.10 -16.26
CA ALA A 33 -34.36 26.38 -17.37
C ALA A 33 -33.53 25.67 -18.48
N SER A 34 -33.91 24.54 -19.08
CA SER A 34 -35.13 23.72 -19.05
C SER A 34 -34.96 22.57 -20.07
N ASN A 35 -35.64 21.46 -19.80
CA ASN A 35 -36.22 20.49 -20.74
C ASN A 35 -35.31 19.66 -21.65
N ILE A 36 -35.42 18.33 -21.53
CA ILE A 36 -36.06 17.45 -22.53
C ILE A 36 -36.53 16.17 -21.82
N LEU A 37 -37.84 15.93 -21.88
CA LEU A 37 -38.48 14.64 -21.64
C LEU A 37 -38.30 13.77 -22.89
N LEU A 38 -37.89 12.50 -22.75
CA LEU A 38 -38.57 11.35 -23.35
C LEU A 38 -37.86 10.03 -22.98
N THR A 39 -38.64 9.20 -22.32
CA THR A 39 -38.62 7.73 -22.23
C THR A 39 -37.65 6.97 -23.15
N SER A 40 -36.70 6.25 -22.55
CA SER A 40 -36.44 4.86 -22.96
C SER A 40 -35.78 4.11 -21.80
N SER A 41 -36.41 2.99 -21.44
CA SER A 41 -35.92 1.97 -20.53
C SER A 41 -34.47 1.57 -20.85
N ARG A 42 -33.54 1.99 -20.00
CA ARG A 42 -32.29 1.27 -19.75
C ARG A 42 -32.14 1.13 -18.25
N SER A 43 -32.45 -0.07 -17.78
CA SER A 43 -32.08 -0.56 -16.46
C SER A 43 -30.61 -0.24 -16.20
N ASN A 44 -30.37 0.72 -15.32
CA ASN A 44 -29.11 0.84 -14.59
C ASN A 44 -28.83 -0.53 -13.96
N PRO A 45 -27.67 -1.17 -14.16
CA PRO A 45 -27.25 -2.28 -13.32
C PRO A 45 -26.79 -1.68 -11.98
N GLY A 46 -27.75 -1.18 -11.21
CA GLY A 46 -27.56 -0.71 -9.85
C GLY A 46 -27.30 -1.89 -8.93
N ASN A 47 -26.21 -1.81 -8.17
CA ASN A 47 -26.04 -2.40 -6.85
C ASN A 47 -26.72 -3.77 -6.62
N ASN A 48 -26.28 -4.81 -7.33
CA ASN A 48 -26.34 -6.15 -6.75
C ASN A 48 -25.15 -6.27 -5.79
N GLU A 49 -25.43 -6.27 -4.49
CA GLU A 49 -24.48 -6.63 -3.44
C GLU A 49 -23.79 -7.93 -3.85
N ARG A 50 -22.49 -7.87 -4.14
CA ARG A 50 -21.63 -9.04 -4.38
C ARG A 50 -21.31 -9.72 -3.05
N ALA A 51 -22.34 -10.05 -2.27
CA ALA A 51 -22.18 -10.80 -1.04
C ALA A 51 -21.81 -12.24 -1.40
N VAL A 52 -20.61 -12.68 -0.99
CA VAL A 52 -20.23 -14.08 -1.09
C VAL A 52 -20.92 -14.79 0.07
N MET A 53 -21.68 -15.85 -0.21
CA MET A 53 -22.38 -16.59 0.86
C MET A 53 -21.38 -17.09 1.91
N GLN A 54 -21.70 -16.90 3.19
CA GLN A 54 -20.86 -17.33 4.30
C GLN A 54 -20.53 -18.83 4.23
N SER A 55 -21.48 -19.66 3.79
CA SER A 55 -21.28 -21.10 3.59
C SER A 55 -20.14 -21.43 2.61
N ILE A 56 -19.90 -20.60 1.59
CA ILE A 56 -18.78 -20.76 0.66
C ILE A 56 -17.45 -20.51 1.39
N ILE A 57 -17.43 -19.50 2.27
CA ILE A 57 -16.25 -19.14 3.07
C ILE A 57 -15.92 -20.27 4.04
N GLU A 58 -16.91 -20.75 4.79
CA GLU A 58 -16.76 -21.84 5.75
C GLU A 58 -16.27 -23.12 5.08
N ASN A 59 -16.91 -23.53 4.00
CA ASN A 59 -16.51 -24.71 3.23
C ASN A 59 -15.07 -24.60 2.71
N CYS A 60 -14.65 -23.41 2.26
CA CYS A 60 -13.27 -23.17 1.82
C CYS A 60 -12.27 -23.28 2.97
N MET A 61 -12.61 -22.76 4.16
CA MET A 61 -11.74 -22.84 5.33
C MET A 61 -11.59 -24.27 5.85
N SER A 62 -12.65 -25.09 5.76
CA SER A 62 -12.62 -26.50 6.16
C SER A 62 -11.77 -27.37 5.21
N ASN A 63 -11.73 -27.02 3.92
CA ASN A 63 -11.08 -27.84 2.89
C ASN A 63 -9.70 -27.34 2.45
N SER A 64 -9.23 -26.20 2.96
CA SER A 64 -7.94 -25.64 2.58
C SER A 64 -7.19 -25.06 3.77
N ASN A 65 -5.87 -25.24 3.79
CA ASN A 65 -5.03 -24.71 4.86
C ASN A 65 -4.78 -23.19 4.76
N GLY A 66 -5.09 -22.59 3.59
CA GLY A 66 -4.84 -21.17 3.30
C GLY A 66 -3.36 -20.77 3.36
N TRP A 67 -3.09 -19.48 3.16
CA TRP A 67 -1.78 -18.87 3.40
C TRP A 67 -1.77 -18.23 4.77
N SER A 68 -1.05 -18.86 5.69
CA SER A 68 -1.05 -18.52 7.12
C SER A 68 0.10 -17.56 7.45
N GLY A 69 -0.23 -16.34 7.87
CA GLY A 69 0.70 -15.36 8.41
C GLY A 69 0.66 -15.29 9.93
N LYS A 70 1.44 -14.39 10.54
CA LYS A 70 1.50 -14.25 12.01
C LYS A 70 0.15 -13.87 12.63
N LEU A 71 -0.58 -12.95 12.01
CA LEU A 71 -1.81 -12.34 12.57
C LEU A 71 -3.10 -12.81 11.87
N SER A 72 -2.99 -13.44 10.71
CA SER A 72 -4.13 -13.77 9.87
C SER A 72 -3.83 -14.95 8.96
N THR A 73 -4.86 -15.65 8.53
CA THR A 73 -4.81 -16.65 7.47
C THR A 73 -5.65 -16.17 6.29
N SER A 74 -5.11 -16.24 5.08
CA SER A 74 -5.81 -15.85 3.86
C SER A 74 -6.23 -17.08 3.06
N TYR A 75 -7.46 -17.08 2.56
CA TYR A 75 -8.05 -18.17 1.79
C TYR A 75 -8.46 -17.64 0.42
N LYS A 76 -8.09 -18.33 -0.66
CA LYS A 76 -8.59 -17.99 -2.00
C LYS A 76 -9.97 -18.59 -2.15
N ILE A 77 -10.94 -17.73 -2.43
CA ILE A 77 -12.34 -18.13 -2.62
C ILE A 77 -12.72 -17.88 -4.07
N VAL A 78 -13.51 -18.76 -4.66
CA VAL A 78 -14.11 -18.53 -5.97
C VAL A 78 -15.62 -18.58 -5.82
N SER A 79 -16.29 -17.49 -6.20
CA SER A 79 -17.74 -17.40 -6.20
C SER A 79 -18.20 -16.76 -7.50
N ASN A 80 -19.17 -17.38 -8.19
CA ASN A 80 -19.65 -16.94 -9.50
C ASN A 80 -18.53 -16.71 -10.52
N LYS A 81 -17.55 -17.63 -10.58
CA LYS A 81 -16.33 -17.57 -11.41
C LYS A 81 -15.38 -16.41 -11.10
N GLN A 82 -15.67 -15.58 -10.10
CA GLN A 82 -14.83 -14.49 -9.66
C GLN A 82 -13.97 -14.93 -8.47
N PRO A 83 -12.64 -14.72 -8.50
CA PRO A 83 -11.77 -15.00 -7.36
C PRO A 83 -11.78 -13.85 -6.33
N TYR A 84 -11.68 -14.24 -5.06
CA TYR A 84 -11.60 -13.36 -3.89
C TYR A 84 -10.53 -13.90 -2.94
N VAL A 85 -10.17 -13.08 -1.96
CA VAL A 85 -9.41 -13.51 -0.79
C VAL A 85 -10.24 -13.26 0.46
N PHE A 86 -10.46 -14.28 1.26
CA PHE A 86 -10.96 -14.11 2.61
C PHE A 86 -9.79 -14.12 3.59
N LYS A 87 -9.57 -13.00 4.27
CA LYS A 87 -8.51 -12.84 5.26
C LYS A 87 -9.12 -12.93 6.66
N LYS A 88 -8.94 -14.08 7.31
CA LYS A 88 -9.38 -14.35 8.68
C LYS A 88 -8.33 -13.90 9.67
N TRP A 89 -8.69 -13.14 10.69
CA TRP A 89 -7.77 -12.83 11.79
C TRP A 89 -7.65 -14.01 12.74
N LYS A 90 -6.46 -14.19 13.31
CA LYS A 90 -6.20 -15.23 14.32
C LYS A 90 -6.47 -14.75 15.75
N ASP A 91 -6.45 -13.43 15.94
CA ASP A 91 -6.62 -12.80 17.23
C ASP A 91 -8.11 -12.51 17.48
N GLU A 92 -8.70 -13.21 18.45
CA GLU A 92 -10.09 -13.03 18.86
C GLU A 92 -10.37 -11.62 19.38
N ALA A 93 -9.40 -10.97 20.04
CA ALA A 93 -9.55 -9.59 20.51
C ALA A 93 -9.64 -8.61 19.34
N MET A 94 -8.88 -8.84 18.26
CA MET A 94 -9.00 -8.05 17.03
C MET A 94 -10.34 -8.31 16.34
N CYS A 95 -10.81 -9.56 16.30
CA CYS A 95 -12.11 -9.89 15.71
C CYS A 95 -13.24 -9.18 16.46
N LYS A 96 -13.23 -9.26 17.79
CA LYS A 96 -14.17 -8.55 18.67
C LYS A 96 -14.07 -7.04 18.47
N TYR A 97 -12.86 -6.50 18.44
CA TYR A 97 -12.64 -5.08 18.19
C TYR A 97 -13.29 -4.60 16.89
N LEU A 98 -13.06 -5.31 15.77
CA LEU A 98 -13.62 -4.93 14.48
C LEU A 98 -15.12 -5.15 14.40
N GLY A 99 -15.63 -6.21 15.04
CA GLY A 99 -17.07 -6.47 15.19
C GLY A 99 -17.77 -5.35 15.96
N ASP A 100 -17.16 -4.88 17.05
CA ASP A 100 -17.69 -3.78 17.87
C ASP A 100 -17.49 -2.41 17.19
N ASN A 101 -16.63 -2.30 16.17
CA ASN A 101 -16.27 -1.05 15.51
C ASN A 101 -16.47 -1.11 13.98
N LEU A 102 -17.67 -1.50 13.52
CA LEU A 102 -18.01 -1.62 12.09
C LEU A 102 -17.76 -0.36 11.25
N ASN A 103 -17.71 0.83 11.86
CA ASN A 103 -17.36 2.07 11.17
C ASN A 103 -15.98 1.97 10.48
N VAL A 104 -15.02 1.35 11.16
CA VAL A 104 -13.67 1.11 10.63
C VAL A 104 -13.71 0.32 9.33
N ILE A 105 -14.50 -0.74 9.34
CA ILE A 105 -14.71 -1.61 8.19
C ILE A 105 -15.40 -0.84 7.06
N ASN A 106 -16.45 -0.08 7.39
CA ASN A 106 -17.18 0.71 6.41
C ASN A 106 -16.28 1.77 5.74
N ASP A 107 -15.35 2.36 6.47
CA ASP A 107 -14.41 3.32 5.90
C ASP A 107 -13.42 2.64 4.96
N LEU A 108 -12.87 1.48 5.33
CA LEU A 108 -12.05 0.66 4.42
C LEU A 108 -12.84 0.24 3.17
N LYS A 109 -14.13 -0.10 3.31
CA LYS A 109 -15.04 -0.41 2.21
C LYS A 109 -15.35 0.81 1.33
N ARG A 110 -15.15 2.05 1.80
CA ARG A 110 -15.35 3.26 0.99
C ARG A 110 -14.15 3.63 0.13
N LEU A 111 -12.96 3.15 0.47
CA LEU A 111 -11.77 3.39 -0.35
C LEU A 111 -11.93 2.70 -1.71
N ARG A 112 -12.00 3.51 -2.77
CA ARG A 112 -12.19 3.06 -4.15
C ARG A 112 -11.23 3.82 -5.05
N HIS A 113 -10.10 3.18 -5.34
CA HIS A 113 -9.05 3.74 -6.17
C HIS A 113 -8.30 2.63 -6.92
N GLY A 114 -7.81 2.93 -8.12
CA GLY A 114 -7.13 1.95 -8.98
C GLY A 114 -5.87 1.33 -8.37
N ASN A 115 -5.27 2.02 -7.39
CA ASN A 115 -4.05 1.57 -6.70
C ASN A 115 -4.28 1.22 -5.22
N ILE A 116 -5.53 1.01 -4.79
CA ILE A 116 -5.88 0.51 -3.45
C ILE A 116 -6.64 -0.80 -3.61
N ARG A 117 -6.25 -1.82 -2.84
CA ARG A 117 -6.93 -3.12 -2.85
C ARG A 117 -8.36 -2.96 -2.36
N VAL A 118 -9.32 -3.49 -3.12
CA VAL A 118 -10.73 -3.37 -2.76
C VAL A 118 -11.06 -4.26 -1.57
N VAL A 119 -11.70 -3.65 -0.56
CA VAL A 119 -12.42 -4.35 0.51
C VAL A 119 -13.88 -4.45 0.10
N TYR A 120 -14.36 -5.69 -0.08
CA TYR A 120 -15.74 -5.97 -0.46
C TYR A 120 -16.63 -6.02 0.76
N ASP A 121 -16.27 -6.83 1.75
CA ASP A 121 -17.11 -7.02 2.93
C ASP A 121 -16.37 -7.53 4.17
N TYR A 122 -17.08 -7.56 5.29
CA TYR A 122 -16.63 -8.12 6.56
C TYR A 122 -17.61 -9.18 7.06
N TYR A 123 -17.05 -10.27 7.59
CA TYR A 123 -17.79 -11.40 8.15
C TYR A 123 -17.44 -11.44 9.64
N PRO A 124 -18.35 -11.01 10.53
CA PRO A 124 -18.11 -11.00 11.98
C PRO A 124 -17.80 -12.38 12.55
N ASP A 125 -18.46 -13.39 12.03
CA ASP A 125 -18.16 -14.81 12.24
C ASP A 125 -17.86 -15.38 10.84
N PRO A 126 -16.63 -15.85 10.55
CA PRO A 126 -15.54 -16.26 11.45
C PRO A 126 -14.53 -15.16 11.81
N GLY A 127 -14.86 -13.87 11.63
CA GLY A 127 -13.97 -12.75 11.91
C GLY A 127 -12.94 -12.52 10.80
N GLY A 128 -13.38 -11.97 9.66
CA GLY A 128 -12.51 -11.75 8.51
C GLY A 128 -13.04 -10.78 7.46
N LEU A 129 -12.15 -10.35 6.56
CA LEU A 129 -12.49 -9.51 5.41
C LEU A 129 -12.51 -10.30 4.11
N LEU A 130 -13.50 -10.00 3.27
CA LEU A 130 -13.52 -10.40 1.88
C LEU A 130 -12.88 -9.28 1.03
N LEU A 131 -11.84 -9.65 0.30
CA LEU A 131 -10.94 -8.75 -0.41
C LEU A 131 -10.81 -9.14 -1.88
N GLU A 132 -10.39 -8.18 -2.70
CA GLU A 132 -9.92 -8.43 -4.06
C GLU A 132 -8.79 -9.47 -4.09
N PHE A 133 -8.91 -10.44 -4.99
CA PHE A 133 -7.82 -11.37 -5.30
C PHE A 133 -6.81 -10.69 -6.24
N LEU A 134 -5.54 -10.78 -5.88
CA LEU A 134 -4.41 -10.26 -6.63
C LEU A 134 -3.36 -11.37 -6.73
N ASN A 135 -2.70 -11.48 -7.88
CA ASN A 135 -1.99 -12.70 -8.24
C ASN A 135 -0.68 -12.86 -7.49
N LEU A 136 0.04 -11.76 -7.30
CA LEU A 136 1.40 -11.75 -6.74
C LEU A 136 1.60 -10.52 -5.88
N SER A 137 2.49 -10.63 -4.90
CA SER A 137 3.11 -9.51 -4.21
C SER A 137 4.40 -9.08 -4.90
N LEU A 138 4.80 -7.83 -4.68
CA LEU A 138 6.10 -7.34 -5.13
C LEU A 138 7.26 -8.10 -4.47
N ASP A 139 7.06 -8.59 -3.25
CA ASP A 139 8.03 -9.43 -2.53
C ASP A 139 8.23 -10.79 -3.20
N GLU A 140 7.16 -11.45 -3.68
CA GLU A 140 7.27 -12.70 -4.44
C GLU A 140 7.99 -12.47 -5.77
N LEU A 141 7.68 -11.39 -6.50
CA LEU A 141 8.42 -11.04 -7.72
C LEU A 141 9.91 -10.83 -7.47
N LEU A 142 10.27 -10.25 -6.32
CA LEU A 142 11.66 -10.04 -5.93
C LEU A 142 12.36 -11.37 -5.57
N LYS A 143 11.74 -12.20 -4.73
CA LYS A 143 12.31 -13.48 -4.27
C LYS A 143 12.53 -14.46 -5.41
N ASP A 144 11.59 -14.49 -6.36
CA ASP A 144 11.67 -15.36 -7.53
C ASP A 144 12.61 -14.83 -8.61
N ASN A 145 13.24 -13.66 -8.41
CA ASN A 145 14.02 -12.93 -9.43
C ASN A 145 13.20 -12.67 -10.72
N LYS A 146 11.89 -12.42 -10.57
CA LYS A 146 10.93 -12.16 -11.65
C LYS A 146 10.50 -10.70 -11.73
N LEU A 147 11.25 -9.77 -11.12
CA LEU A 147 10.95 -8.35 -11.25
C LEU A 147 10.97 -7.94 -12.74
N PRO A 148 9.97 -7.16 -13.19
CA PRO A 148 9.76 -6.93 -14.61
C PRO A 148 10.77 -5.95 -15.22
N GLU A 149 10.66 -5.73 -16.53
CA GLU A 149 11.40 -4.72 -17.30
C GLU A 149 11.19 -3.29 -16.76
N CYS A 150 12.07 -2.37 -17.18
CA CYS A 150 12.14 -1.01 -16.64
C CYS A 150 10.79 -0.28 -16.67
N GLY A 151 10.04 -0.36 -17.78
CA GLY A 151 8.77 0.35 -17.95
C GLY A 151 7.69 -0.08 -16.95
N THR A 152 7.60 -1.38 -16.67
CA THR A 152 6.66 -1.91 -15.68
C THR A 152 7.08 -1.53 -14.27
N ARG A 153 8.39 -1.54 -13.95
CA ARG A 153 8.89 -1.04 -12.66
C ARG A 153 8.53 0.43 -12.42
N LEU A 154 8.62 1.27 -13.45
CA LEU A 154 8.19 2.67 -13.39
C LEU A 154 6.68 2.78 -13.13
N SER A 155 5.89 1.94 -13.78
CA SER A 155 4.43 1.91 -13.59
C SER A 155 4.08 1.51 -12.15
N ILE A 156 4.72 0.46 -11.61
CA ILE A 156 4.55 0.03 -10.21
C ILE A 156 4.88 1.16 -9.24
N LEU A 157 5.99 1.89 -9.42
CA LEU A 157 6.34 2.99 -8.51
C LEU A 157 5.35 4.15 -8.60
N SER A 158 4.90 4.49 -9.80
CA SER A 158 3.87 5.51 -10.01
C SER A 158 2.54 5.10 -9.38
N ASP A 159 2.16 3.83 -9.49
CA ASP A 159 0.94 3.27 -8.90
C ASP A 159 0.98 3.32 -7.37
N ILE A 160 2.09 2.93 -6.74
CA ILE A 160 2.27 3.00 -5.28
C ILE A 160 2.15 4.45 -4.81
N ALA A 161 2.84 5.39 -5.45
CA ALA A 161 2.79 6.81 -5.09
C ALA A 161 1.37 7.39 -5.25
N ASN A 162 0.65 6.99 -6.30
CA ASN A 162 -0.74 7.42 -6.52
C ASN A 162 -1.69 6.84 -5.47
N GLY A 163 -1.50 5.58 -5.06
CA GLY A 163 -2.24 4.97 -3.96
C GLY A 163 -2.01 5.68 -2.63
N LEU A 164 -0.76 5.99 -2.31
CA LEU A 164 -0.40 6.74 -1.11
C LEU A 164 -1.02 8.14 -1.10
N ARG A 165 -0.90 8.87 -2.22
CA ARG A 165 -1.52 10.18 -2.38
C ARG A 165 -3.03 10.13 -2.10
N TYR A 166 -3.71 9.16 -2.71
CA TYR A 166 -5.14 8.96 -2.50
C TYR A 166 -5.48 8.74 -1.02
N ILE A 167 -4.78 7.87 -0.29
CA ILE A 167 -5.11 7.65 1.12
C ILE A 167 -4.73 8.84 2.02
N HIS A 168 -3.67 9.58 1.68
CA HIS A 168 -3.25 10.78 2.41
C HIS A 168 -4.31 11.88 2.31
N ASP A 169 -4.98 12.04 1.15
CA ASP A 169 -6.13 12.93 0.96
C ASP A 169 -7.34 12.57 1.84
N TYR A 170 -7.42 11.31 2.28
CA TYR A 170 -8.42 10.81 3.22
C TYR A 170 -7.93 10.81 4.68
N GLU A 171 -6.83 11.53 4.96
CA GLU A 171 -6.22 11.63 6.30
C GLU A 171 -5.77 10.29 6.88
N LEU A 172 -5.37 9.36 6.00
CA LEU A 172 -4.83 8.06 6.37
C LEU A 172 -3.34 7.99 6.11
N VAL A 173 -2.67 7.23 6.97
CA VAL A 173 -1.31 6.75 6.81
C VAL A 173 -1.39 5.23 6.61
N HIS A 174 -0.72 4.70 5.60
CA HIS A 174 -0.66 3.26 5.38
C HIS A 174 -0.01 2.56 6.58
N ASN A 175 1.11 3.10 7.07
CA ASN A 175 1.86 2.75 8.28
C ASN A 175 2.40 1.30 8.35
N ASN A 176 2.17 0.51 7.30
CA ASN A 176 2.70 -0.84 7.13
C ASN A 176 3.12 -1.07 5.66
N LEU A 177 3.65 -0.05 5.01
CA LEU A 177 4.00 -0.13 3.59
C LEU A 177 5.31 -0.91 3.41
N LYS A 178 5.26 -2.01 2.66
CA LYS A 178 6.41 -2.89 2.34
C LYS A 178 6.09 -3.74 1.11
N CYS A 179 7.10 -4.38 0.53
CA CYS A 179 6.92 -5.18 -0.69
C CYS A 179 5.87 -6.31 -0.58
N THR A 180 5.67 -6.90 0.60
CA THR A 180 4.62 -7.92 0.82
C THR A 180 3.20 -7.35 0.78
N ASN A 181 3.08 -6.03 0.99
CA ASN A 181 1.82 -5.28 1.03
C ASN A 181 1.57 -4.45 -0.24
N VAL A 182 2.46 -4.57 -1.24
CA VAL A 182 2.23 -4.08 -2.60
C VAL A 182 1.87 -5.29 -3.45
N LEU A 183 0.60 -5.40 -3.81
CA LEU A 183 0.07 -6.51 -4.60
C LEU A 183 -0.10 -6.10 -6.06
N ILE A 184 0.12 -7.03 -6.97
CA ILE A 184 0.12 -6.83 -8.41
C ILE A 184 -1.01 -7.66 -9.02
N ASN A 185 -1.88 -7.01 -9.81
CA ASN A 185 -2.92 -7.72 -10.55
C ASN A 185 -2.38 -8.34 -11.85
N GLU A 186 -3.22 -9.09 -12.55
CA GLU A 186 -2.90 -9.72 -13.83
C GLU A 186 -2.47 -8.73 -14.93
N ASN A 187 -2.91 -7.47 -14.84
CA ASN A 187 -2.54 -6.39 -15.77
C ASN A 187 -1.23 -5.68 -15.39
N GLY A 188 -0.55 -6.13 -14.33
CA GLY A 188 0.69 -5.51 -13.84
C GLY A 188 0.49 -4.21 -13.06
N THR A 189 -0.75 -3.86 -12.70
CA THR A 189 -1.07 -2.68 -11.86
C THR A 189 -0.78 -2.99 -10.40
N ALA A 190 -0.09 -2.07 -9.72
CA ALA A 190 0.17 -2.21 -8.30
C ALA A 190 -0.96 -1.63 -7.44
N LYS A 191 -1.31 -2.33 -6.37
CA LYS A 191 -2.31 -1.94 -5.38
C LYS A 191 -1.77 -2.10 -3.96
N LEU A 192 -2.02 -1.09 -3.13
CA LEU A 192 -1.67 -1.13 -1.71
C LEU A 192 -2.66 -2.01 -0.94
N ALA A 193 -2.16 -2.81 -0.01
CA ALA A 193 -2.93 -3.72 0.82
C ALA A 193 -2.43 -3.70 2.27
N ASP A 194 -3.28 -4.16 3.20
CA ASP A 194 -2.86 -4.47 4.58
C ASP A 194 -2.24 -3.30 5.36
N GLY A 195 -2.88 -2.14 5.27
CA GLY A 195 -2.60 -0.91 6.03
C GLY A 195 -3.80 0.05 6.04
N CYS A 196 -3.57 1.30 6.41
CA CYS A 196 -4.51 2.43 6.59
C CYS A 196 -4.96 2.64 8.05
N ILE A 197 -4.30 3.57 8.72
CA ILE A 197 -4.60 4.07 10.06
C ILE A 197 -4.69 5.59 9.96
N GLN A 198 -5.55 6.24 10.73
CA GLN A 198 -5.49 7.70 10.77
C GLN A 198 -4.33 8.26 11.54
N VAL A 199 -3.93 9.43 11.08
CA VAL A 199 -2.91 10.29 11.68
C VAL A 199 -3.18 10.54 13.17
N ASN A 200 -4.42 10.85 13.56
CA ASN A 200 -4.78 11.20 14.94
C ASN A 200 -5.16 10.00 15.83
N CYS A 201 -4.85 8.77 15.41
CA CYS A 201 -5.19 7.60 16.22
C CYS A 201 -4.32 7.56 17.48
N SER A 202 -4.92 7.78 18.67
CA SER A 202 -4.22 7.86 19.96
C SER A 202 -3.68 6.53 20.51
N LYS A 203 -3.65 5.48 19.69
CA LYS A 203 -3.24 4.13 20.09
C LYS A 203 -1.94 3.74 19.37
N ASN A 204 -0.97 3.21 20.12
CA ASN A 204 0.25 2.61 19.57
C ASN A 204 -0.10 1.37 18.75
N ILE A 205 0.01 1.43 17.41
CA ILE A 205 -0.54 0.37 16.53
C ILE A 205 0.53 -0.25 15.60
N GLN A 206 0.42 -1.59 15.51
CA GLN A 206 0.91 -2.55 14.49
C GLN A 206 2.41 -2.78 14.26
N LEU A 207 3.31 -1.81 14.42
CA LEU A 207 4.71 -2.06 14.02
C LEU A 207 5.52 -2.94 14.99
N ALA A 208 5.09 -3.05 16.25
CA ALA A 208 5.74 -3.90 17.25
C ALA A 208 5.83 -5.38 16.81
N GLN A 209 4.88 -5.86 16.01
CA GLN A 209 4.78 -7.25 15.59
C GLN A 209 5.47 -7.58 14.26
N SER A 210 5.98 -6.56 13.54
CA SER A 210 6.72 -6.69 12.28
C SER A 210 8.01 -7.51 12.44
N SER A 211 8.46 -8.13 11.35
CA SER A 211 9.72 -8.89 11.35
C SER A 211 10.92 -7.98 11.58
N LYS A 212 12.04 -8.52 12.08
CA LYS A 212 13.28 -7.74 12.25
C LYS A 212 13.75 -7.10 10.94
N VAL A 213 13.61 -7.83 9.83
CA VAL A 213 13.91 -7.36 8.48
C VAL A 213 13.05 -6.17 8.11
N ASP A 214 11.73 -6.27 8.33
CA ASP A 214 10.81 -5.17 8.02
C ASP A 214 11.12 -3.91 8.82
N LYS A 215 11.38 -4.08 10.13
CA LYS A 215 11.70 -2.99 11.05
C LYS A 215 12.95 -2.22 10.64
N ILE A 216 14.01 -2.94 10.26
CA ILE A 216 15.29 -2.32 9.91
C ILE A 216 15.25 -1.74 8.48
N GLY A 217 14.47 -2.34 7.58
CA GLY A 217 14.50 -2.02 6.15
C GLY A 217 13.47 -0.99 5.70
N TYR A 218 12.20 -1.20 6.04
CA TYR A 218 11.07 -0.46 5.43
C TYR A 218 10.50 0.64 6.32
N PHE A 219 10.80 0.63 7.62
CA PHE A 219 10.19 1.54 8.59
C PHE A 219 11.24 2.49 9.19
N CYS A 220 10.83 3.73 9.40
CA CYS A 220 11.61 4.73 10.11
C CYS A 220 11.46 4.56 11.64
N GLU A 221 12.40 5.11 12.40
CA GLU A 221 12.46 4.99 13.86
C GLU A 221 11.21 5.56 14.55
N GLU A 222 10.67 6.68 14.08
CA GLU A 222 9.46 7.27 14.63
C GLU A 222 8.23 6.36 14.47
N ALA A 223 8.09 5.70 13.32
CA ALA A 223 7.04 4.71 13.10
C ALA A 223 7.22 3.52 14.05
N LEU A 224 8.46 3.05 14.24
CA LEU A 224 8.77 1.97 15.19
C LEU A 224 8.47 2.34 16.64
N ARG A 225 8.57 3.63 16.99
CA ARG A 225 8.15 4.18 18.29
C ARG A 225 6.63 4.38 18.41
N GLY A 226 5.88 4.09 17.35
CA GLY A 226 4.42 4.16 17.32
C GLY A 226 3.86 5.52 16.88
N MET A 227 4.69 6.47 16.45
CA MET A 227 4.21 7.73 15.89
C MET A 227 3.62 7.48 14.51
N ILE A 228 2.42 7.99 14.26
CA ILE A 228 1.72 7.85 12.99
C ILE A 228 1.80 9.19 12.26
N ASP A 229 2.50 9.20 11.14
CA ASP A 229 2.67 10.40 10.32
C ASP A 229 2.81 10.03 8.85
N TYR A 230 2.37 10.92 7.94
CA TYR A 230 2.49 10.70 6.50
C TYR A 230 3.93 10.48 6.05
N SER A 231 4.91 11.12 6.71
CA SER A 231 6.33 10.97 6.40
C SER A 231 6.85 9.56 6.63
N ASN A 232 6.16 8.73 7.43
CA ASN A 232 6.49 7.31 7.60
C ASN A 232 6.26 6.54 6.30
N ASP A 233 5.13 6.80 5.63
CA ASP A 233 4.83 6.19 4.34
C ASP A 233 5.81 6.64 3.26
N ILE A 234 6.26 7.90 3.33
CA ILE A 234 7.29 8.43 2.42
C ILE A 234 8.60 7.66 2.60
N TYR A 235 9.03 7.42 3.84
CA TYR A 235 10.22 6.60 4.11
C TYR A 235 10.07 5.18 3.54
N SER A 236 8.94 4.53 3.83
CA SER A 236 8.64 3.19 3.32
C SER A 236 8.60 3.13 1.79
N PHE A 237 8.04 4.16 1.13
CA PHE A 237 8.09 4.32 -0.31
C PHE A 237 9.53 4.40 -0.81
N GLY A 238 10.37 5.21 -0.16
CA GLY A 238 11.80 5.34 -0.49
C GLY A 238 12.53 4.00 -0.48
N ALA A 239 12.26 3.17 0.53
CA ALA A 239 12.80 1.81 0.63
C ALA A 239 12.32 0.90 -0.51
N ILE A 240 11.02 0.91 -0.83
CA ILE A 240 10.46 0.13 -1.95
C ILE A 240 11.04 0.61 -3.29
N CYS A 241 11.15 1.93 -3.50
CA CYS A 241 11.76 2.51 -4.69
C CYS A 241 13.19 1.99 -4.89
N LEU A 242 13.98 1.94 -3.83
CA LEU A 242 15.34 1.40 -3.88
C LEU A 242 15.36 -0.09 -4.27
N VAL A 243 14.47 -0.89 -3.67
CA VAL A 243 14.32 -2.32 -3.97
C VAL A 243 13.95 -2.53 -5.45
N VAL A 244 12.91 -1.84 -5.92
CA VAL A 244 12.41 -1.95 -7.29
C VAL A 244 13.48 -1.53 -8.30
N VAL A 245 14.17 -0.41 -8.08
CA VAL A 245 15.16 0.11 -9.04
C VAL A 245 16.41 -0.78 -9.12
N SER A 246 16.84 -1.34 -7.98
CA SER A 246 18.07 -2.12 -7.89
C SER A 246 17.89 -3.63 -8.09
N GLY A 247 16.66 -4.12 -7.99
CA GLY A 247 16.31 -5.53 -8.03
C GLY A 247 16.87 -6.34 -6.85
N LYS A 248 17.09 -5.70 -5.69
CA LYS A 248 17.78 -6.31 -4.54
C LYS A 248 16.93 -6.22 -3.29
N ALA A 249 17.07 -7.21 -2.42
CA ALA A 249 16.47 -7.20 -1.09
C ALA A 249 16.92 -5.98 -0.29
N ILE A 250 15.97 -5.36 0.43
CA ILE A 250 16.25 -4.19 1.29
C ILE A 250 17.27 -4.53 2.38
N TYR A 251 17.28 -5.78 2.83
CA TYR A 251 18.20 -6.32 3.81
C TYR A 251 18.67 -7.71 3.36
N ASP A 252 19.97 -7.97 3.50
CA ASP A 252 20.59 -9.26 3.21
C ASP A 252 21.74 -9.46 4.20
N SER A 253 21.66 -10.53 5.02
CA SER A 253 22.68 -10.84 6.03
C SER A 253 24.02 -11.25 5.43
N ASN A 254 24.02 -11.70 4.17
CA ASN A 254 25.22 -12.13 3.46
C ASN A 254 25.87 -10.98 2.68
N ARG A 255 25.27 -9.79 2.70
CA ARG A 255 25.75 -8.58 2.02
C ARG A 255 26.44 -7.63 3.01
N LYS A 256 27.48 -6.92 2.57
CA LYS A 256 28.14 -5.84 3.34
C LYS A 256 28.19 -4.53 2.53
N PRO A 257 27.48 -3.46 2.94
CA PRO A 257 26.58 -3.38 4.10
C PRO A 257 25.33 -4.26 3.98
N THR A 258 24.76 -4.66 5.13
CA THR A 258 23.58 -5.54 5.18
C THR A 258 22.34 -4.80 4.70
N GLN A 259 22.21 -3.50 5.01
CA GLN A 259 21.12 -2.66 4.54
C GLN A 259 21.41 -2.11 3.15
N LEU A 260 20.41 -2.10 2.29
CA LEU A 260 20.54 -1.60 0.92
C LEU A 260 20.67 -0.08 0.91
N LYS A 261 20.03 0.63 1.86
CA LYS A 261 20.09 2.09 1.97
C LYS A 261 21.52 2.59 2.17
N ASP A 262 22.37 1.83 2.85
CA ASP A 262 23.77 2.21 3.11
C ASP A 262 24.59 2.31 1.80
N TYR A 263 24.26 1.51 0.78
CA TYR A 263 24.84 1.66 -0.56
C TYR A 263 24.37 2.94 -1.26
N LEU A 264 23.15 3.38 -0.99
CA LEU A 264 22.60 4.59 -1.60
C LEU A 264 23.19 5.85 -0.95
N LEU A 265 23.26 5.87 0.37
CA LEU A 265 23.74 7.01 1.16
C LEU A 265 25.26 7.20 1.03
N ASN A 266 26.03 6.12 0.83
CA ASN A 266 27.43 6.20 0.44
C ASN A 266 27.56 6.19 -1.08
N THR A 267 27.64 7.38 -1.69
CA THR A 267 27.60 7.61 -3.13
C THR A 267 28.89 7.25 -3.88
N SER A 268 29.76 6.40 -3.32
CA SER A 268 30.95 5.91 -4.02
C SER A 268 30.56 5.23 -5.34
N TYR A 269 31.43 5.34 -6.35
CA TYR A 269 31.19 4.74 -7.67
C TYR A 269 30.92 3.22 -7.57
N LYS A 270 31.63 2.53 -6.67
CA LYS A 270 31.43 1.09 -6.40
C LYS A 270 30.01 0.79 -5.94
N ASN A 271 29.47 1.59 -5.01
CA ASN A 271 28.12 1.40 -4.49
C ASN A 271 27.06 1.73 -5.54
N TRP A 272 27.26 2.80 -6.30
CA TRP A 272 26.35 3.14 -7.40
C TRP A 272 26.32 2.05 -8.49
N LYS A 273 27.46 1.40 -8.75
CA LYS A 273 27.55 0.23 -9.64
C LYS A 273 26.83 -0.98 -9.05
N TYR A 274 26.91 -1.20 -7.74
CA TYR A 274 26.22 -2.30 -7.06
C TYR A 274 24.68 -2.16 -7.13
N LEU A 275 24.15 -0.94 -6.95
CA LEU A 275 22.72 -0.65 -7.08
C LEU A 275 22.18 -0.82 -8.50
N LYS A 276 23.00 -1.25 -9.46
CA LYS A 276 22.56 -1.54 -10.82
C LYS A 276 21.99 -2.95 -10.86
N ASP A 277 20.77 -3.06 -11.32
CA ASP A 277 20.23 -4.36 -11.73
C ASP A 277 20.89 -4.77 -13.05
N LYS A 278 21.46 -5.98 -13.09
CA LYS A 278 22.17 -6.50 -14.26
C LYS A 278 21.21 -7.12 -15.28
N GLY A 279 20.01 -7.51 -14.85
CA GLY A 279 19.00 -8.15 -15.69
C GLY A 279 18.21 -7.18 -16.57
N ILE A 280 18.31 -5.88 -16.32
CA ILE A 280 17.59 -4.84 -17.09
C ILE A 280 18.51 -3.73 -17.59
N LYS A 281 18.08 -3.02 -18.63
CA LYS A 281 18.81 -1.88 -19.20
C LYS A 281 17.99 -0.59 -19.08
N TRP A 282 18.36 0.23 -18.10
CA TRP A 282 17.86 1.60 -18.01
C TRP A 282 18.33 2.45 -19.19
N LYS A 283 17.41 3.13 -19.88
CA LYS A 283 17.75 4.12 -20.92
C LYS A 283 18.62 5.23 -20.32
N LYS A 284 19.75 5.54 -20.99
CA LYS A 284 20.76 6.53 -20.52
C LYS A 284 20.31 7.98 -20.67
N ASN A 285 19.39 8.24 -21.59
CA ASN A 285 18.72 9.53 -21.73
C ASN A 285 17.33 9.28 -22.35
N ILE A 286 16.28 9.76 -21.70
CA ILE A 286 14.90 9.64 -22.21
C ILE A 286 14.26 10.97 -22.61
N ASN A 287 15.00 12.08 -22.56
CA ASN A 287 14.54 13.38 -23.02
C ASN A 287 15.53 13.96 -24.04
N TYR A 288 15.04 14.40 -25.19
CA TYR A 288 15.87 14.93 -26.27
C TYR A 288 16.42 16.32 -25.96
N LEU A 289 15.69 17.12 -25.17
CA LEU A 289 16.05 18.51 -24.87
C LEU A 289 17.06 18.64 -23.72
N ASN A 290 17.07 17.70 -22.76
CA ASN A 290 17.96 17.69 -21.61
C ASN A 290 18.27 16.27 -21.16
N ILE A 291 19.48 16.02 -20.63
CA ILE A 291 19.90 14.68 -20.17
C ILE A 291 19.02 14.24 -19.00
N TYR A 292 18.08 13.32 -19.26
CA TYR A 292 17.17 12.77 -18.27
C TYR A 292 17.44 11.29 -18.05
N ARG A 293 17.94 10.94 -16.86
CA ARG A 293 18.36 9.58 -16.49
C ARG A 293 17.39 8.98 -15.46
N PRO A 294 16.42 8.14 -15.86
CA PRO A 294 15.36 7.62 -15.00
C PRO A 294 15.89 7.01 -13.70
N ARG A 295 16.88 6.12 -13.83
CA ARG A 295 17.52 5.47 -12.69
C ARG A 295 18.15 6.48 -11.72
N LYS A 296 18.80 7.53 -12.23
CA LYS A 296 19.43 8.54 -11.37
C LYS A 296 18.36 9.35 -10.64
N VAL A 297 17.30 9.76 -11.33
CA VAL A 297 16.17 10.48 -10.74
C VAL A 297 15.54 9.66 -9.62
N LEU A 298 15.19 8.39 -9.88
CA LEU A 298 14.54 7.54 -8.88
C LEU A 298 15.41 7.21 -7.68
N LEU A 299 16.72 6.99 -7.88
CA LEU A 299 17.63 6.78 -6.75
C LEU A 299 17.83 8.07 -5.93
N THR A 300 17.78 9.23 -6.57
CA THR A 300 17.83 10.53 -5.86
C THR A 300 16.55 10.76 -5.07
N LEU A 301 15.38 10.49 -5.66
CA LEU A 301 14.09 10.54 -4.99
C LEU A 301 14.03 9.58 -3.80
N SER A 302 14.49 8.34 -4.00
CA SER A 302 14.59 7.34 -2.93
C SER A 302 15.49 7.82 -1.79
N ALA A 303 16.63 8.44 -2.08
CA ALA A 303 17.52 8.98 -1.05
C ALA A 303 16.84 10.11 -0.25
N ALA A 304 16.12 11.01 -0.91
CA ALA A 304 15.37 12.08 -0.24
C ALA A 304 14.22 11.52 0.63
N CYS A 305 13.52 10.49 0.16
CA CYS A 305 12.49 9.81 0.93
C CYS A 305 13.04 9.09 2.18
N LEU A 306 14.28 8.58 2.09
CA LEU A 306 14.96 7.85 3.16
C LEU A 306 15.72 8.77 4.15
N ALA A 307 15.49 10.09 4.12
CA ALA A 307 16.08 11.01 5.09
C ALA A 307 15.71 10.59 6.52
N GLU A 308 16.70 10.58 7.42
CA GLU A 308 16.49 10.19 8.83
C GLU A 308 15.57 11.19 9.53
N ASN A 309 15.70 12.49 9.23
CA ASN A 309 14.80 13.51 9.70
C ASN A 309 13.51 13.54 8.86
N ALA A 310 12.37 13.26 9.49
CA ALA A 310 11.05 13.25 8.85
C ALA A 310 10.70 14.55 8.12
N LYS A 311 11.16 15.71 8.60
CA LYS A 311 10.89 17.03 8.00
C LYS A 311 11.64 17.27 6.69
N GLU A 312 12.71 16.53 6.44
CA GLU A 312 13.49 16.63 5.20
C GLU A 312 12.91 15.75 4.08
N ARG A 313 11.99 14.85 4.43
CA ARG A 313 11.34 13.98 3.45
C ARG A 313 10.37 14.79 2.59
N PRO A 314 10.27 14.48 1.29
CA PRO A 314 9.36 15.16 0.39
C PRO A 314 7.89 14.84 0.75
N GLN A 315 7.00 15.78 0.41
CA GLN A 315 5.56 15.52 0.47
C GLN A 315 5.13 14.55 -0.62
N ILE A 316 4.00 13.85 -0.40
CA ILE A 316 3.52 12.80 -1.31
C ILE A 316 3.26 13.31 -2.73
N GLU A 317 2.83 14.57 -2.90
CA GLU A 317 2.62 15.18 -4.22
C GLU A 317 3.89 15.26 -5.06
N LEU A 318 5.03 15.59 -4.42
CA LEU A 318 6.31 15.64 -5.12
C LEU A 318 6.75 14.23 -5.53
N VAL A 319 6.61 13.26 -4.62
CA VAL A 319 6.93 11.85 -4.90
C VAL A 319 6.11 11.32 -6.08
N PHE A 320 4.79 11.53 -6.07
CA PHE A 320 3.91 11.13 -7.15
C PHE A 320 4.27 11.82 -8.47
N THR A 321 4.49 13.15 -8.44
CA THR A 321 4.81 13.94 -9.63
C THR A 321 6.11 13.45 -10.28
N GLU A 322 7.17 13.23 -9.50
CA GLU A 322 8.45 12.73 -10.00
C GLU A 322 8.29 11.34 -10.63
N CYS A 323 7.62 10.40 -9.95
CA CYS A 323 7.38 9.06 -10.50
C CYS A 323 6.59 9.10 -11.81
N LYS A 324 5.52 9.91 -11.85
CA LYS A 324 4.69 10.07 -13.04
C LYS A 324 5.46 10.70 -14.20
N GLN A 325 6.24 11.75 -13.95
CA GLN A 325 7.06 12.40 -14.97
C GLN A 325 8.11 11.45 -15.57
N VAL A 326 8.78 10.65 -14.73
CA VAL A 326 9.73 9.63 -15.21
C VAL A 326 9.02 8.61 -16.11
N LEU A 327 7.83 8.14 -15.71
CA LEU A 327 7.04 7.17 -16.46
C LEU A 327 6.56 7.74 -17.80
N ASP A 328 6.01 8.95 -17.81
CA ASP A 328 5.46 9.58 -19.01
C ASP A 328 6.55 9.81 -20.06
N LYS A 329 7.71 10.34 -19.64
CA LYS A 329 8.89 10.48 -20.52
C LYS A 329 9.38 9.12 -21.04
N TRP A 330 9.32 8.07 -20.21
CA TRP A 330 9.72 6.73 -20.63
C TRP A 330 8.81 6.18 -21.73
N LYS A 331 7.49 6.37 -21.60
CA LYS A 331 6.48 5.94 -22.57
C LYS A 331 6.60 6.72 -23.89
N GLN A 332 6.77 8.04 -23.83
CA GLN A 332 6.95 8.88 -25.01
C GLN A 332 8.12 8.41 -25.88
N LYS A 333 9.29 8.17 -25.26
CA LYS A 333 10.45 7.70 -26.01
C LYS A 333 10.27 6.28 -26.56
N SER A 334 9.62 5.40 -25.80
CA SER A 334 9.38 4.01 -26.25
C SER A 334 8.36 3.91 -27.39
N SER A 335 7.61 4.99 -27.67
CA SER A 335 6.69 5.05 -28.81
C SER A 335 7.36 5.58 -30.09
N GLN A 336 8.63 6.02 -30.00
CA GLN A 336 9.41 6.57 -31.12
C GLN A 336 10.56 5.64 -31.55
N ASP A 337 10.84 4.60 -30.77
CA ASP A 337 11.83 3.55 -31.05
C ASP A 337 11.12 2.34 -31.70
#